data_AF-A0A1W9QDT7-F1
#
_entry.id   AF-A0A1W9QDT7-F1
#
_cell.length_a   1.000
_cell.length_b   1.000
_cell.length_c   1.000
_cell.angle_alpha   90.00
_cell.angle_beta   90.00
_cell.angle_gamma   90.00
#
_symmetry.space_group_name_H-M   'P 1'
#
loop_
_entity.id
_entity.type
_entity.pdbx_description
1 polymer ?
#
loop_
_entity_poly.entity_id
_entity_poly.type
_entity_poly.pdbx_seq_one_letter_code
_entity_poly.pdbx_strand_id
1 'polypeptide(L)'
;MASDSDDTKTLEDKEADPNPSGQAPLAVEEGDDDVGRLPAVLGVDRYVHAAFFIAALIASYLAAQILGLIWNTLTGFPEAVRAVPLLLEYSEDERGTICLVIGAVVGVLSVLRYYRRPSIKGWAFGVAQELGRVTWPARDTVTNGTLVVIVASLIATIYVTLLDRFWGYLTNLVYGA
;
A
#
# COMPACT_ATOMS: atom_id res chain seq x y z
N MET A 1 -73.06 30.76 -6.41
CA MET A 1 -73.84 29.68 -7.05
C MET A 1 -72.81 28.67 -7.54
N ALA A 2 -72.34 27.70 -6.74
CA ALA A 2 -73.07 26.60 -6.10
C ALA A 2 -73.89 25.80 -7.13
N SER A 3 -73.33 24.66 -7.55
CA SER A 3 -73.94 23.32 -7.50
C SER A 3 -73.51 22.51 -8.72
N ASP A 4 -72.60 21.56 -8.52
CA ASP A 4 -72.69 20.29 -9.24
C ASP A 4 -72.24 19.18 -8.28
N SER A 5 -73.23 18.38 -7.88
CA SER A 5 -73.19 17.24 -6.97
C SER A 5 -72.80 15.99 -7.77
N ASP A 6 -71.72 15.31 -7.40
CA ASP A 6 -71.76 14.08 -6.58
C ASP A 6 -72.44 12.91 -7.31
N ASP A 7 -71.64 11.97 -7.83
CA ASP A 7 -72.05 10.56 -7.86
C ASP A 7 -70.86 9.59 -8.00
N THR A 8 -70.63 8.87 -6.90
CA THR A 8 -70.39 7.41 -6.79
C THR A 8 -69.12 6.71 -7.35
N LYS A 9 -68.23 6.39 -6.39
CA LYS A 9 -67.35 5.21 -6.18
C LYS A 9 -67.46 3.99 -7.14
N THR A 10 -66.33 3.42 -7.56
CA THR A 10 -65.69 2.13 -7.09
C THR A 10 -64.47 1.73 -7.95
N LEU A 11 -63.27 1.56 -7.35
CA LEU A 11 -62.50 0.30 -7.14
C LEU A 11 -61.97 -0.37 -8.44
N GLU A 12 -60.67 -0.28 -8.75
CA GLU A 12 -59.56 -1.22 -8.43
C GLU A 12 -59.36 -2.36 -9.47
N ASP A 13 -58.11 -2.86 -9.51
CA ASP A 13 -57.50 -3.95 -10.33
C ASP A 13 -56.98 -3.56 -11.74
N LYS A 14 -55.69 -3.58 -12.13
CA LYS A 14 -54.42 -4.33 -11.88
C LYS A 14 -54.04 -5.22 -13.10
N GLU A 15 -52.82 -4.97 -13.58
CA GLU A 15 -51.88 -5.85 -14.32
C GLU A 15 -51.89 -5.98 -15.88
N ALA A 16 -50.64 -5.89 -16.39
CA ALA A 16 -50.02 -6.58 -17.54
C ALA A 16 -49.84 -5.84 -18.90
N ASP A 17 -48.57 -5.48 -19.16
CA ASP A 17 -47.86 -5.32 -20.46
C ASP A 17 -48.05 -6.58 -21.36
N PRO A 18 -47.91 -6.61 -22.72
CA PRO A 18 -46.89 -5.88 -23.50
C PRO A 18 -47.27 -5.33 -24.89
N ASN A 19 -46.49 -4.33 -25.34
CA ASN A 19 -46.51 -3.77 -26.69
C ASN A 19 -45.78 -4.70 -27.70
N PRO A 20 -46.43 -5.16 -28.80
CA PRO A 20 -45.80 -6.00 -29.79
C PRO A 20 -45.30 -5.22 -31.02
N SER A 21 -44.05 -5.50 -31.41
CA SER A 21 -43.55 -5.55 -32.80
C SER A 21 -43.63 -4.27 -33.69
N GLY A 22 -42.59 -3.82 -34.38
CA GLY A 22 -41.26 -4.36 -34.58
C GLY A 22 -40.49 -3.45 -35.55
N GLN A 23 -39.23 -3.20 -35.23
CA GLN A 23 -38.19 -2.80 -36.17
C GLN A 23 -36.87 -3.23 -35.52
N ALA A 24 -36.25 -4.26 -36.09
CA ALA A 24 -34.93 -4.71 -35.69
C ALA A 24 -33.88 -3.67 -36.10
N PRO A 25 -32.87 -3.45 -35.24
CA PRO A 25 -31.52 -3.40 -35.77
C PRO A 25 -30.60 -4.35 -35.01
N LEU A 26 -29.89 -5.16 -35.80
CA LEU A 26 -28.53 -5.62 -35.54
C LEU A 26 -28.35 -6.43 -34.25
N ALA A 27 -28.44 -7.75 -34.41
CA ALA A 27 -27.68 -8.67 -33.59
C ALA A 27 -26.20 -8.29 -33.70
N VAL A 28 -25.73 -7.49 -32.75
CA VAL A 28 -24.35 -7.58 -32.29
C VAL A 28 -24.27 -8.96 -31.67
N GLU A 29 -23.55 -9.86 -32.32
CA GLU A 29 -23.05 -11.03 -31.60
C GLU A 29 -22.33 -10.50 -30.36
N GLU A 30 -22.95 -10.68 -29.19
CA GLU A 30 -22.24 -10.67 -27.91
C GLU A 30 -21.23 -11.80 -28.00
N GLY A 31 -20.07 -11.47 -28.57
CA GLY A 31 -18.83 -12.19 -28.34
C GLY A 31 -18.62 -12.22 -26.85
N ASP A 32 -18.78 -13.42 -26.33
CA ASP A 32 -18.41 -13.93 -25.02
C ASP A 32 -16.95 -13.62 -24.69
N ASP A 33 -16.65 -12.35 -24.39
CA ASP A 33 -15.36 -11.87 -23.94
C ASP A 33 -15.41 -11.43 -22.46
N ASP A 34 -16.41 -11.89 -21.69
CA ASP A 34 -16.53 -11.65 -20.24
C ASP A 34 -16.15 -12.87 -19.38
N VAL A 35 -15.23 -13.70 -19.90
CA VAL A 35 -14.62 -14.81 -19.15
C VAL A 35 -13.13 -14.53 -18.96
N GLY A 36 -12.81 -13.53 -18.14
CA GLY A 36 -11.41 -13.32 -17.74
C GLY A 36 -11.05 -12.09 -16.92
N ARG A 37 -11.93 -11.07 -16.81
CA ARG A 37 -11.55 -9.77 -16.20
C ARG A 37 -11.84 -9.63 -14.71
N LEU A 38 -12.54 -10.57 -14.09
CA LEU A 38 -13.04 -10.45 -12.71
C LEU A 38 -12.21 -11.10 -11.57
N PRO A 39 -11.19 -11.98 -11.78
CA PRO A 39 -10.40 -12.48 -10.66
C PRO A 39 -9.19 -11.59 -10.27
N ALA A 40 -8.64 -10.80 -11.19
CA ALA A 40 -7.45 -9.98 -10.92
C ALA A 40 -7.74 -8.70 -10.11
N VAL A 41 -8.91 -8.10 -10.32
CA VAL A 41 -9.31 -6.84 -9.65
C VAL A 41 -9.58 -7.04 -8.16
N LEU A 42 -10.15 -8.17 -7.78
CA LEU A 42 -10.38 -8.57 -6.37
C LEU A 42 -9.07 -8.90 -5.63
N GLY A 43 -7.99 -9.16 -6.36
CA GLY A 43 -6.65 -9.32 -5.80
C GLY A 43 -6.08 -8.00 -5.32
N VAL A 44 -6.04 -6.99 -6.19
CA VAL A 44 -5.38 -5.69 -5.95
C VAL A 44 -5.99 -4.93 -4.78
N ASP A 45 -7.32 -4.96 -4.66
CA ASP A 45 -8.05 -4.25 -3.61
C ASP A 45 -7.60 -4.61 -2.19
N ARG A 46 -7.36 -5.89 -1.91
CA ARG A 46 -6.89 -6.34 -0.58
C ARG A 46 -5.51 -5.77 -0.21
N TYR A 47 -4.61 -5.64 -1.20
CA TYR A 47 -3.26 -5.14 -0.98
C TYR A 47 -3.24 -3.63 -0.73
N VAL A 48 -4.13 -2.89 -1.40
CA VAL A 48 -4.29 -1.45 -1.15
C VAL A 48 -4.79 -1.22 0.28
N HIS A 49 -5.81 -1.96 0.73
CA HIS A 49 -6.31 -1.87 2.11
C HIS A 49 -5.25 -2.26 3.14
N ALA A 50 -4.49 -3.34 2.89
CA ALA A 50 -3.37 -3.73 3.74
C ALA A 50 -2.28 -2.65 3.82
N ALA A 51 -1.97 -1.99 2.70
CA ALA A 51 -1.01 -0.89 2.67
C ALA A 51 -1.48 0.30 3.53
N PHE A 52 -2.76 0.68 3.45
CA PHE A 52 -3.32 1.73 4.31
C PHE A 52 -3.35 1.34 5.79
N PHE A 53 -3.59 0.07 6.11
CA PHE A 53 -3.51 -0.42 7.48
C PHE A 53 -2.09 -0.31 8.05
N ILE A 54 -1.08 -0.75 7.29
CA ILE A 54 0.33 -0.61 7.67
C ILE A 54 0.70 0.88 7.78
N ALA A 55 0.25 1.72 6.84
CA ALA A 55 0.47 3.16 6.91
C ALA A 55 -0.16 3.78 8.18
N ALA A 56 -1.33 3.30 8.62
CA ALA A 56 -1.95 3.74 9.87
C ALA A 56 -1.12 3.35 11.10
N LEU A 57 -0.57 2.14 11.14
CA LEU A 57 0.33 1.70 12.21
C LEU A 57 1.61 2.56 12.26
N ILE A 58 2.23 2.79 11.11
CA ILE A 58 3.44 3.62 11.02
C ILE A 58 3.13 5.06 11.43
N ALA A 59 2.05 5.66 10.90
CA ALA A 59 1.66 7.02 11.23
C ALA A 59 1.33 7.18 12.73
N SER A 60 0.70 6.17 13.33
CA SER A 60 0.42 6.11 14.77
C SER A 60 1.68 6.12 15.62
N TYR A 61 2.63 5.25 15.27
CA TYR A 61 3.91 5.18 15.96
C TYR A 61 4.72 6.47 15.82
N LEU A 62 4.79 7.03 14.61
CA LEU A 62 5.49 8.29 14.37
C LEU A 62 4.84 9.46 15.11
N ALA A 63 3.51 9.54 15.12
CA ALA A 63 2.80 10.57 15.87
C ALA A 63 3.09 10.48 17.37
N ALA A 64 3.14 9.27 17.93
CA ALA A 64 3.50 9.06 19.33
C ALA A 64 4.93 9.52 19.65
N GLN A 65 5.90 9.19 18.77
CA GLN A 65 7.29 9.62 18.94
C GLN A 65 7.46 11.14 18.83
N ILE A 66 6.78 11.76 17.86
CA ILE A 66 6.81 13.22 17.69
C ILE A 66 6.18 13.92 18.90
N LEU A 67 5.05 13.43 19.40
CA LEU A 67 4.42 13.96 20.61
C LEU A 67 5.32 13.83 21.83
N GLY A 68 5.93 12.67 22.03
CA GLY A 68 6.88 12.46 23.14
C GLY A 68 8.10 13.38 23.03
N LEU A 69 8.65 13.56 21.83
CA LEU A 69 9.76 14.48 21.59
C LEU A 69 9.37 15.93 21.88
N ILE A 70 8.20 16.38 21.42
CA ILE A 70 7.66 17.71 21.71
C ILE A 70 7.48 17.89 23.23
N TRP A 71 6.88 16.93 23.92
CA TRP A 71 6.67 17.01 25.36
C TRP A 71 8.00 17.10 26.12
N ASN A 72 8.96 16.24 25.79
CA ASN A 72 10.26 16.21 26.46
C ASN A 72 11.06 17.50 26.24
N THR A 73 10.99 18.07 25.03
CA THR A 73 11.58 19.39 24.78
C THR A 73 10.91 20.46 25.62
N LEU A 74 9.58 20.49 25.70
CA LEU A 74 8.81 21.46 26.52
C LEU A 74 9.16 21.37 28.01
N THR A 75 9.29 20.16 28.57
CA THR A 75 9.69 19.99 29.98
C THR A 75 11.09 20.51 30.26
N GLY A 76 11.98 20.49 29.27
CA GLY A 76 13.33 21.06 29.39
C GLY A 76 13.40 22.59 29.32
N PHE A 77 12.34 23.27 28.86
CA PHE A 77 12.31 24.73 28.73
C PHE A 77 11.75 25.42 29.99
N PRO A 78 12.54 26.26 30.69
CA PRO A 78 12.12 26.89 31.94
C PRO A 78 10.87 27.78 31.82
N GLU A 79 10.72 28.50 30.71
CA GLU A 79 9.56 29.37 30.48
C GLU A 79 8.28 28.57 30.16
N ALA A 80 8.40 27.42 29.51
CA ALA A 80 7.26 26.55 29.20
C ALA A 80 6.71 25.89 30.47
N VAL A 81 7.60 25.43 31.35
CA VAL A 81 7.24 24.84 32.65
C VAL A 81 6.57 25.87 33.56
N ARG A 82 7.01 27.14 33.53
CA ARG A 82 6.35 28.23 34.28
C ARG A 82 4.94 28.52 33.77
N ALA A 83 4.72 28.46 32.46
CA ALA A 83 3.42 28.71 31.86
C ALA A 83 2.42 27.56 32.09
N VAL A 84 2.89 26.31 32.06
CA VAL A 84 2.04 25.12 32.27
C VAL A 84 2.70 24.18 33.28
N PRO A 85 2.44 24.34 34.59
CA PRO A 85 3.05 23.50 35.64
C PRO A 85 2.60 22.03 35.56
N LEU A 86 1.44 21.77 34.94
CA LEU A 86 0.91 20.42 34.66
C LEU A 86 1.87 19.54 33.82
N LEU A 87 2.83 20.13 33.11
CA LEU A 87 3.82 19.37 32.32
C LEU A 87 4.76 18.52 33.20
N LEU A 88 4.97 18.92 34.46
CA LEU A 88 5.83 18.22 35.42
C LEU A 88 5.09 17.19 36.27
N GLU A 89 3.76 17.25 36.32
CA GLU A 89 2.95 16.39 37.19
C GLU A 89 3.06 14.91 36.81
N TYR A 90 3.18 14.63 35.51
CA TYR A 90 3.28 13.28 34.99
C TYR A 90 4.71 12.75 35.03
N SER A 91 4.88 11.50 35.44
CA SER A 91 6.16 10.79 35.34
C SER A 91 6.54 10.48 33.88
N GLU A 92 7.82 10.19 33.61
CA GLU A 92 8.30 9.86 32.26
C GLU A 92 7.53 8.67 31.64
N ASP A 93 7.22 7.65 32.45
CA ASP A 93 6.48 6.46 32.01
C ASP A 93 5.01 6.77 31.65
N GLU A 94 4.35 7.62 32.44
CA GLU A 94 2.98 8.06 32.18
C GLU A 94 2.89 8.92 30.92
N ARG A 95 3.83 9.85 30.74
CA ARG A 95 3.92 10.67 29.51
C ARG A 95 4.09 9.79 28.28
N GLY A 96 4.95 8.78 28.36
CA GLY A 96 5.14 7.81 27.28
C GLY A 96 3.85 7.09 26.90
N THR A 97 3.09 6.64 27.91
CA THR A 97 1.80 5.97 27.71
C THR A 97 0.75 6.90 27.10
N ILE A 98 0.64 8.13 27.60
CA ILE A 98 -0.29 9.16 27.08
C ILE A 98 0.06 9.51 25.63
N CYS A 99 1.34 9.74 25.32
CA CYS A 99 1.80 10.04 23.97
C CYS A 99 1.55 8.89 23.01
N LEU A 100 1.69 7.64 23.46
CA LEU A 100 1.36 6.45 22.67
C LEU A 100 -0.13 6.39 22.33
N VAL A 101 -1.02 6.58 23.31
CA VAL A 101 -2.48 6.53 23.10
C VAL A 101 -2.93 7.67 22.19
N ILE A 102 -2.50 8.91 22.46
CA ILE A 102 -2.85 10.08 21.65
C ILE A 102 -2.26 9.92 20.23
N GLY A 103 -1.00 9.50 20.13
CA GLY A 103 -0.34 9.25 18.85
C GLY A 103 -1.06 8.20 18.02
N ALA A 104 -1.53 7.11 18.64
CA ALA A 104 -2.31 6.09 17.97
C ALA A 104 -3.63 6.64 17.41
N VAL A 105 -4.39 7.39 18.22
CA VAL A 105 -5.65 7.99 17.77
C VAL A 105 -5.42 8.99 16.63
N VAL A 106 -4.45 9.90 16.80
CA VAL A 106 -4.14 10.94 15.80
C VAL A 106 -3.61 10.32 14.50
N GLY A 107 -2.75 9.32 14.58
CA GLY A 107 -2.18 8.62 13.43
C GLY A 107 -3.25 7.88 12.63
N VAL A 108 -4.10 7.09 13.30
CA VAL A 108 -5.22 6.39 12.66
C VAL A 108 -6.18 7.39 12.02
N LEU A 109 -6.60 8.44 12.74
CA LEU A 109 -7.50 9.46 12.20
C LEU A 109 -6.92 10.17 10.98
N SER A 110 -5.62 10.48 11.01
CA SER A 110 -4.91 11.09 9.89
C SER A 110 -4.96 10.20 8.66
N VAL A 111 -4.64 8.91 8.79
CA VAL A 111 -4.69 7.97 7.66
C VAL A 111 -6.12 7.74 7.17
N LEU A 112 -7.11 7.63 8.07
CA LEU A 112 -8.52 7.54 7.68
C LEU A 112 -8.98 8.78 6.89
N ARG A 113 -8.53 9.98 7.30
CA ARG A 113 -8.82 11.24 6.58
C ARG A 113 -8.27 11.19 5.15
N TYR A 114 -7.06 10.67 4.96
CA TYR A 114 -6.44 10.53 3.65
C TYR A 114 -7.05 9.40 2.81
N TYR A 115 -7.39 8.27 3.43
CA TYR A 115 -8.05 7.14 2.77
C TYR A 115 -9.41 7.54 2.17
N ARG A 116 -10.14 8.46 2.83
CA ARG A 116 -11.41 8.99 2.31
C ARG A 116 -11.26 9.89 1.08
N ARG A 117 -10.04 10.29 0.71
CA ARG A 117 -9.82 11.10 -0.50
C ARG A 117 -9.70 10.18 -1.72
N PRO A 118 -10.60 10.28 -2.72
CA PRO A 118 -10.62 9.37 -3.87
C PRO A 118 -9.34 9.46 -4.70
N SER A 119 -8.68 10.62 -4.76
CA SER A 119 -7.43 10.81 -5.49
C SER A 119 -6.28 9.95 -4.93
N ILE A 120 -6.16 9.85 -3.61
CA ILE A 120 -5.07 9.09 -2.96
C ILE A 120 -5.34 7.61 -3.06
N LYS A 121 -6.59 7.19 -2.82
CA LYS A 121 -7.01 5.81 -3.01
C LYS A 121 -6.75 5.38 -4.46
N GLY A 122 -7.20 6.17 -5.44
CA GLY A 122 -6.99 5.91 -6.86
C GLY A 122 -5.51 5.81 -7.26
N TRP A 123 -4.65 6.69 -6.74
CA TRP A 123 -3.21 6.60 -6.95
C TRP A 123 -2.64 5.28 -6.41
N ALA A 124 -3.03 4.87 -5.20
CA ALA A 124 -2.57 3.61 -4.61
C ALA A 124 -3.03 2.39 -5.43
N PHE A 125 -4.26 2.42 -5.98
CA PHE A 125 -4.72 1.40 -6.93
C PHE A 125 -3.88 1.38 -8.20
N GLY A 126 -3.55 2.54 -8.77
CA GLY A 126 -2.71 2.65 -9.96
C GLY A 126 -1.33 2.04 -9.73
N VAL A 127 -0.69 2.36 -8.60
CA VAL A 127 0.61 1.76 -8.23
C VAL A 127 0.48 0.26 -8.05
N ALA A 128 -0.56 -0.23 -7.39
CA ALA A 128 -0.73 -1.65 -7.16
C ALA A 128 -1.03 -2.43 -8.46
N GLN A 129 -1.75 -1.82 -9.40
CA GLN A 129 -1.94 -2.37 -10.75
C GLN A 129 -0.63 -2.42 -11.53
N GLU A 130 0.17 -1.35 -11.47
CA GLU A 130 1.46 -1.31 -12.16
C GLU A 130 2.44 -2.33 -11.58
N LEU A 131 2.48 -2.46 -10.25
CA LEU A 131 3.30 -3.44 -9.55
C LEU A 131 2.87 -4.89 -9.88
N GLY A 132 1.56 -5.10 -10.12
CA GLY A 132 1.03 -6.39 -10.57
C GLY A 132 1.46 -6.79 -11.98
N ARG A 133 1.89 -5.83 -12.82
CA ARG A 133 2.46 -6.12 -14.15
C ARG A 133 3.93 -6.48 -14.09
N VAL A 134 4.61 -6.21 -12.97
CA VAL A 134 6.03 -6.53 -12.83
C VAL A 134 6.17 -8.05 -12.71
N THR A 135 6.75 -8.65 -13.74
CA THR A 135 7.09 -10.07 -13.75
C THR A 135 8.33 -10.29 -12.89
N TRP A 136 8.14 -10.68 -11.64
CA TRP A 136 9.24 -11.05 -10.76
C TRP A 136 9.77 -12.45 -11.12
N PRO A 137 11.09 -12.62 -11.23
CA PRO A 137 11.68 -13.92 -11.57
C PRO A 137 11.40 -14.94 -10.46
N ALA A 138 11.18 -16.19 -10.86
CA ALA A 138 11.04 -17.29 -9.92
C ALA A 138 12.33 -17.47 -9.10
N ARG A 139 12.20 -17.95 -7.86
CA ARG A 139 13.34 -18.20 -6.97
C ARG A 139 14.42 -19.05 -7.64
N ASP A 140 14.01 -20.04 -8.43
CA ASP A 140 14.92 -20.97 -9.09
C ASP A 140 15.78 -20.27 -10.15
N THR A 141 15.23 -19.28 -10.85
CA THR A 141 15.98 -18.43 -11.79
C THR A 141 17.00 -17.57 -11.06
N VAL A 142 16.63 -16.99 -9.91
CA VAL A 142 17.53 -16.16 -9.10
C VAL A 142 18.65 -17.01 -8.50
N THR A 143 18.34 -18.19 -7.98
CA THR A 143 19.35 -19.10 -7.41
C THR A 143 20.28 -19.64 -8.48
N ASN A 144 19.76 -20.05 -9.65
CA ASN A 144 20.59 -20.51 -10.75
C ASN A 144 21.52 -19.40 -11.26
N GLY A 145 21.00 -18.19 -11.44
CA GLY A 145 21.82 -17.03 -11.82
C GLY A 145 22.91 -16.72 -10.80
N THR A 146 22.56 -16.71 -9.51
CA THR A 146 23.52 -16.46 -8.42
C THR A 146 24.60 -17.55 -8.37
N LEU A 147 24.21 -18.82 -8.52
CA LEU A 147 25.14 -19.95 -8.52
C LEU A 147 26.14 -19.84 -9.69
N VAL A 148 25.66 -19.50 -10.88
CA VAL A 148 26.53 -19.30 -12.05
C VAL A 148 27.57 -18.21 -11.77
N VAL A 149 27.17 -17.08 -11.18
CA VAL A 149 28.09 -15.98 -10.83
C VAL A 149 29.12 -16.45 -9.82
N ILE A 150 28.70 -17.16 -8.76
CA ILE A 150 29.62 -17.71 -7.75
C ILE A 150 30.66 -18.63 -8.41
N VAL A 151 30.23 -19.55 -9.27
CA VAL A 151 31.13 -20.49 -9.97
C VAL A 151 32.07 -19.74 -10.90
N ALA A 152 31.57 -18.79 -11.69
CA ALA A 152 32.39 -17.99 -12.59
C ALA A 152 33.45 -17.18 -11.82
N SER A 153 33.07 -16.54 -10.71
CA SER A 153 34.00 -15.82 -9.82
C SER A 153 35.05 -16.74 -9.20
N LEU A 154 34.67 -17.97 -8.82
CA LEU A 154 35.61 -18.95 -8.28
C LEU A 154 36.64 -19.38 -9.33
N ILE A 155 36.19 -19.69 -10.54
CA ILE A 155 37.07 -20.05 -11.66
C ILE A 155 38.03 -18.90 -11.99
N ALA A 156 37.51 -17.66 -12.06
CA ALA A 156 38.32 -16.47 -12.28
C ALA A 156 39.38 -16.30 -11.18
N THR A 157 39.01 -16.50 -9.92
CA THR A 157 39.93 -16.40 -8.77
C THR A 157 41.05 -17.44 -8.87
N ILE A 158 40.71 -18.70 -9.21
CA ILE A 158 41.70 -19.76 -9.42
C ILE A 158 42.64 -19.39 -10.55
N TYR A 159 42.10 -18.93 -11.69
CA TYR A 159 42.90 -18.53 -12.85
C TYR A 159 43.90 -17.44 -12.50
N VAL A 160 43.44 -16.36 -11.85
CA VAL A 160 44.30 -15.25 -11.44
C VAL A 160 45.37 -15.72 -10.45
N THR A 161 44.99 -16.54 -9.46
CA THR A 161 45.94 -17.07 -8.47
C THR A 161 47.05 -17.91 -9.13
N LEU A 162 46.71 -18.73 -10.12
CA LEU A 162 47.69 -19.52 -10.86
C LEU A 162 48.60 -18.64 -11.71
N LEU A 163 48.03 -17.61 -12.35
CA LEU A 163 48.77 -16.64 -13.14
C LEU A 163 49.76 -15.87 -12.24
N ASP A 164 49.33 -15.38 -11.08
CA ASP A 164 50.20 -14.70 -10.11
C ASP A 164 51.35 -15.61 -9.66
N ARG A 165 51.07 -16.90 -9.42
CA ARG A 165 52.10 -17.88 -9.04
C ARG A 165 53.08 -18.14 -10.17
N PHE A 166 52.59 -18.23 -11.41
CA PHE A 166 53.40 -18.44 -12.60
C PHE A 166 54.32 -17.24 -12.87
N TRP A 167 53.80 -16.02 -12.81
CA TRP A 167 54.60 -14.80 -12.96
C TRP A 167 55.63 -14.65 -11.84
N GLY A 168 55.27 -14.99 -10.61
CA GLY A 168 56.22 -15.04 -9.50
C GLY A 168 57.36 -16.01 -9.75
N TYR A 169 57.07 -17.20 -10.28
CA TYR A 169 58.11 -18.17 -10.67
C TYR A 169 59.01 -17.62 -11.78
N LEU A 170 58.43 -17.08 -12.85
CA LEU A 170 59.19 -16.56 -13.99
C LEU A 170 60.08 -15.37 -13.58
N THR A 171 59.55 -14.47 -12.76
CA THR A 171 60.29 -13.29 -12.27
C THR A 171 61.45 -13.71 -11.36
N ASN A 172 61.23 -14.67 -10.45
CA ASN A 172 62.30 -15.21 -9.61
C ASN A 172 63.37 -15.94 -10.42
N LEU A 173 63.02 -16.59 -11.53
CA LEU A 173 63.99 -17.24 -12.41
C LEU A 173 64.89 -16.24 -13.14
N VAL A 174 64.32 -15.10 -13.57
CA VAL A 174 65.04 -14.08 -14.35
C VAL A 174 65.86 -13.14 -13.45
N TYR A 175 65.30 -12.71 -12.32
CA TYR A 175 65.92 -11.71 -11.43
C TYR A 175 66.52 -12.30 -10.15
N GLY A 176 66.33 -13.60 -9.90
CA GLY A 176 66.90 -14.32 -8.75
C GLY A 176 68.22 -15.03 -9.04
N ALA A 177 68.80 -14.82 -10.23
CA ALA A 177 70.18 -15.18 -10.58
C ALA A 177 71.11 -13.99 -10.32
#